data_AF-A0A178JGR3-F1
#
_entry.id   AF-A0A178JGR3-F1
#
_cell.length_a   1.000
_cell.length_b   1.000
_cell.length_c   1.000
_cell.angle_alpha   90.00
_cell.angle_beta   90.00
_cell.angle_gamma   90.00
#
_symmetry.space_group_name_H-M   'P 1'
#
loop_
_entity.id
_entity.type
_entity.pdbx_description
1 polymer ?
#
loop_
_entity_poly.entity_id
_entity_poly.type
_entity_poly.pdbx_seq_one_letter_code
_entity_poly.pdbx_strand_id
1 'polypeptide(L)'
;MHAKILCYLGKLRQSPLSQNESRNQIKLVSITDQLESIADLVVNNMLPLCYKALDANIQASPEMRDTLDRTHPKVNQALLDSVNAIRREDTQLAESVLNAKREINVLLESILELQAQRLSQATEKRLDISRVQMEWVEALKRIYTLSKRIAKLQLRK
;
A
#
# COMPACT_ATOMS: atom_id res chain seq x y z
N MET A 1 16.97 -5.96 -3.69
CA MET A 1 17.53 -4.84 -2.89
C MET A 1 17.52 -5.12 -1.40
N HIS A 2 16.44 -5.69 -0.84
CA HIS A 2 16.31 -6.08 0.57
C HIS A 2 17.47 -6.91 1.13
N ALA A 3 17.91 -7.97 0.42
CA ALA A 3 19.03 -8.80 0.86
C ALA A 3 20.34 -8.04 1.09
N LYS A 4 20.61 -6.98 0.31
CA LYS A 4 21.82 -6.15 0.47
C LYS A 4 21.74 -5.25 1.70
N ILE A 5 20.54 -4.72 2.01
CA ILE A 5 20.28 -3.93 3.22
C ILE A 5 20.40 -4.81 4.46
N LEU A 6 19.78 -6.00 4.44
CA LEU A 6 19.92 -6.98 5.54
C LEU A 6 21.37 -7.40 5.75
N CYS A 7 22.12 -7.62 4.68
CA CYS A 7 23.53 -8.00 4.77
C CYS A 7 24.39 -6.87 5.37
N TYR A 8 24.15 -5.61 4.98
CA TYR A 8 24.83 -4.45 5.54
C TYR A 8 24.51 -4.27 7.04
N LEU A 9 23.23 -4.38 7.42
CA LEU A 9 22.80 -4.33 8.81
C LEU A 9 23.37 -5.52 9.62
N GLY A 10 23.48 -6.70 9.03
CA GLY A 10 24.13 -7.86 9.64
C GLY A 10 25.62 -7.63 9.93
N LYS A 11 26.33 -6.89 9.07
CA LYS A 11 27.75 -6.55 9.26
C LYS A 11 27.98 -5.53 10.37
N LEU A 12 27.07 -4.57 10.58
CA LEU A 12 27.10 -3.62 11.70
C LEU A 12 27.01 -4.30 13.08
N ARG A 13 26.48 -5.52 13.14
CA ARG A 13 26.37 -6.33 14.38
C ARG A 13 27.73 -6.88 14.89
N GLN A 14 28.83 -6.60 14.21
CA GLN A 14 30.18 -7.06 14.59
C GLN A 14 30.87 -6.16 15.64
N SER A 15 30.27 -5.02 16.00
CA SER A 15 30.70 -4.17 17.11
C SER A 15 29.55 -4.02 18.12
N PRO A 16 29.82 -3.86 19.43
CA PRO A 16 28.76 -3.69 20.42
C PRO A 16 28.01 -2.38 20.15
N LEU A 17 26.83 -2.50 19.54
CA LEU A 17 25.92 -1.38 19.32
C LEU A 17 25.35 -0.92 20.66
N SER A 18 25.20 0.39 20.82
CA SER A 18 24.38 0.95 21.89
C SER A 18 22.92 0.49 21.75
N GLN A 19 22.14 0.55 22.84
CA GLN A 19 20.71 0.22 22.78
C GLN A 19 19.96 1.07 21.73
N ASN A 20 20.36 2.35 21.54
CA ASN A 20 19.75 3.23 20.55
C ASN A 20 20.08 2.80 19.12
N GLU A 21 21.32 2.43 18.83
CA GLU A 21 21.71 1.96 17.50
C GLU A 21 21.03 0.63 17.15
N SER A 22 20.93 -0.28 18.11
CA SER A 22 20.20 -1.55 17.94
C SER A 22 18.72 -1.33 17.64
N ARG A 23 18.04 -0.41 18.37
CA ARG A 23 16.65 -0.03 18.11
C ARG A 23 16.47 0.59 16.73
N ASN A 24 17.36 1.50 16.34
CA ASN A 24 17.30 2.15 15.04
C ASN A 24 17.52 1.14 13.89
N GLN A 25 18.45 0.21 14.07
CA GLN A 25 18.67 -0.88 13.13
C GLN A 25 17.42 -1.75 12.97
N ILE A 26 16.80 -2.20 14.06
CA ILE A 26 15.56 -3.01 14.02
C ILE A 26 14.44 -2.25 13.30
N LYS A 27 14.32 -0.94 13.57
CA LYS A 27 13.36 -0.06 12.89
C LYS A 27 13.59 -0.05 11.37
N LEU A 28 14.84 0.15 10.91
CA LEU A 28 15.18 0.16 9.49
C LEU A 28 14.96 -1.19 8.79
N VAL A 29 15.27 -2.31 9.47
CA VAL A 29 14.93 -3.65 8.96
C VAL A 29 13.43 -3.76 8.75
N SER A 30 12.63 -3.40 9.76
CA SER A 30 11.17 -3.51 9.68
C SER A 30 10.58 -2.62 8.59
N ILE A 31 11.12 -1.42 8.36
CA ILE A 31 10.68 -0.55 7.26
C ILE A 31 11.00 -1.15 5.90
N THR A 32 12.19 -1.75 5.76
CA THR A 32 12.61 -2.36 4.49
C THR A 32 11.71 -3.56 4.13
N ASP A 33 11.37 -4.39 5.11
CA ASP A 33 10.43 -5.51 4.97
C ASP A 33 9.03 -5.05 4.51
N GLN A 34 8.53 -3.93 5.07
CA GLN A 34 7.25 -3.34 4.64
C GLN A 34 7.31 -2.84 3.19
N LEU A 35 8.40 -2.20 2.79
CA LEU A 35 8.58 -1.70 1.42
C LEU A 35 8.73 -2.83 0.41
N GLU A 36 9.43 -3.91 0.77
CA GLU A 36 9.48 -5.13 -0.04
C GLU A 36 8.09 -5.74 -0.21
N SER A 37 7.31 -5.84 0.87
CA SER A 37 5.93 -6.31 0.81
C SER A 37 5.05 -5.44 -0.12
N ILE A 38 5.28 -4.12 -0.16
CA ILE A 38 4.59 -3.22 -1.11
C ILE A 38 5.04 -3.50 -2.54
N ALA A 39 6.35 -3.65 -2.77
CA ALA A 39 6.89 -3.96 -4.10
C ALA A 39 6.33 -5.30 -4.61
N ASP A 40 6.23 -6.31 -3.76
CA ASP A 40 5.62 -7.60 -4.09
C ASP A 40 4.15 -7.46 -4.46
N LEU A 41 3.37 -6.63 -3.76
CA LEU A 41 1.97 -6.36 -4.15
C LEU A 41 1.89 -5.73 -5.54
N VAL A 42 2.80 -4.81 -5.88
CA VAL A 42 2.81 -4.17 -7.20
C VAL A 42 3.19 -5.21 -8.28
N VAL A 43 4.28 -5.95 -8.07
CA VAL A 43 4.84 -6.86 -9.07
C VAL A 43 4.04 -8.14 -9.22
N ASN A 44 3.55 -8.72 -8.13
CA ASN A 44 2.93 -10.05 -8.13
C ASN A 44 1.40 -10.01 -8.07
N ASN A 45 0.79 -8.87 -7.74
CA ASN A 45 -0.67 -8.73 -7.76
C ASN A 45 -1.15 -7.74 -8.82
N MET A 46 -0.73 -6.47 -8.72
CA MET A 46 -1.30 -5.42 -9.57
C MET A 46 -0.87 -5.54 -11.03
N LEU A 47 0.40 -5.82 -11.30
CA LEU A 47 0.91 -5.96 -12.66
C LEU A 47 0.29 -7.17 -13.40
N PRO A 48 0.20 -8.38 -12.82
CA PRO A 48 -0.51 -9.50 -13.44
C PRO A 48 -2.00 -9.21 -13.66
N LEU A 49 -2.63 -8.46 -12.75
CA LEU A 49 -4.02 -8.05 -12.91
C LEU A 49 -4.21 -7.13 -14.11
N CYS A 50 -3.29 -6.18 -14.35
CA CYS A 50 -3.28 -5.37 -15.56
C CYS A 50 -3.15 -6.23 -16.83
N TYR A 51 -2.22 -7.18 -16.86
CA TYR A 51 -2.06 -8.06 -18.02
C TYR A 51 -3.31 -8.90 -18.28
N LYS A 52 -3.90 -9.51 -17.25
CA LYS A 52 -5.17 -10.25 -17.38
C LYS A 52 -6.29 -9.37 -17.92
N ALA A 53 -6.40 -8.13 -17.45
CA ALA A 53 -7.41 -7.19 -17.92
C ALA A 53 -7.21 -6.82 -19.40
N LEU A 54 -5.95 -6.61 -19.82
CA LEU A 54 -5.60 -6.33 -21.20
C LEU A 54 -5.89 -7.53 -22.12
N ASP A 55 -5.47 -8.74 -21.74
CA ASP A 55 -5.66 -9.97 -22.51
C ASP A 55 -7.15 -10.32 -22.67
N ALA A 56 -7.96 -10.07 -21.65
CA ALA A 56 -9.41 -10.26 -21.68
C ALA A 56 -10.17 -9.08 -22.32
N ASN A 57 -9.47 -8.07 -22.85
CA ASN A 57 -10.04 -6.85 -23.41
C ASN A 57 -11.06 -6.17 -22.47
N ILE A 58 -10.79 -6.25 -21.17
CA ILE A 58 -11.59 -5.64 -20.12
C ILE A 58 -11.29 -4.14 -20.12
N GLN A 59 -12.26 -3.34 -20.54
CA GLN A 59 -12.16 -1.90 -20.44
C GLN A 59 -12.71 -1.41 -19.11
N ALA A 60 -11.91 -0.59 -18.42
CA ALA A 60 -12.35 0.07 -17.20
C ALA A 60 -13.59 0.94 -17.50
N SER A 61 -14.68 0.64 -16.80
CA SER A 61 -15.90 1.44 -16.88
C SER A 61 -15.64 2.86 -16.37
N PRO A 62 -16.48 3.85 -16.74
CA PRO A 62 -16.36 5.22 -16.21
C PRO A 62 -16.30 5.26 -14.68
N GLU A 63 -17.08 4.41 -14.01
CA GLU A 63 -17.12 4.34 -12.55
C GLU A 63 -15.88 3.68 -11.96
N MET A 64 -15.34 2.65 -12.62
CA MET A 64 -14.05 2.07 -12.25
C MET A 64 -12.96 3.14 -12.35
N ARG A 65 -12.96 3.96 -13.41
CA ARG A 65 -11.99 5.05 -13.58
C ARG A 65 -12.12 6.10 -12.48
N ASP A 66 -13.32 6.63 -12.24
CA ASP A 66 -13.56 7.61 -11.16
C ASP A 66 -13.09 7.08 -9.80
N THR A 67 -13.41 5.82 -9.52
CA THR A 67 -13.00 5.14 -8.29
C THR A 67 -11.48 5.09 -8.13
N LEU A 68 -10.79 4.68 -9.20
CA LEU A 68 -9.34 4.56 -9.21
C LEU A 68 -8.67 5.93 -9.09
N ASP A 69 -9.17 6.93 -9.81
CA ASP A 69 -8.67 8.30 -9.80
C ASP A 69 -8.83 8.97 -8.44
N ARG A 70 -9.86 8.61 -7.67
CA ARG A 70 -10.07 9.13 -6.30
C ARG A 70 -9.24 8.40 -5.25
N THR A 71 -8.99 7.11 -5.43
CA THR A 71 -8.38 6.26 -4.38
C THR A 71 -6.87 6.12 -4.53
N HIS A 72 -6.39 5.88 -5.75
CA HIS A 72 -4.97 5.62 -6.02
C HIS A 72 -4.06 6.78 -5.57
N PRO A 73 -4.34 8.06 -5.90
CA PRO A 73 -3.47 9.17 -5.50
C PRO A 73 -3.33 9.30 -3.98
N LYS A 74 -4.40 9.03 -3.22
CA LYS A 74 -4.38 9.13 -1.76
C LYS A 74 -3.53 8.04 -1.11
N VAL A 75 -3.65 6.81 -1.62
CA VAL A 75 -2.81 5.70 -1.16
C VAL A 75 -1.34 5.93 -1.52
N ASN A 76 -1.08 6.42 -2.72
CA ASN A 76 0.27 6.78 -3.16
C ASN A 76 0.88 7.90 -2.30
N GLN A 77 0.10 8.95 -2.00
CA GLN A 77 0.54 10.03 -1.12
C GLN A 77 0.86 9.50 0.29
N ALA A 78 -0.01 8.66 0.86
CA ALA A 78 0.21 8.07 2.18
C ALA A 78 1.49 7.19 2.22
N LEU A 79 1.80 6.48 1.12
CA LEU A 79 3.05 5.75 1.00
C LEU A 79 4.25 6.71 0.98
N LEU A 80 4.23 7.74 0.13
CA LEU A 80 5.30 8.73 0.03
C LEU A 80 5.54 9.46 1.36
N ASP A 81 4.47 9.85 2.04
CA ASP A 81 4.53 10.51 3.34
C ASP A 81 5.11 9.57 4.40
N SER A 82 4.75 8.28 4.39
CA SER A 82 5.33 7.30 5.33
C SER A 82 6.83 7.12 5.16
N VAL A 83 7.33 7.15 3.92
CA VAL A 83 8.77 7.08 3.62
C VAL A 83 9.48 8.38 3.99
N ASN A 84 8.89 9.53 3.67
CA ASN A 84 9.48 10.83 4.00
C ASN A 84 9.49 11.10 5.52
N ALA A 85 8.49 10.63 6.26
CA ALA A 85 8.44 10.69 7.71
C ALA A 85 9.66 10.03 8.36
N ILE A 86 10.08 8.87 7.85
CA ILE A 86 11.30 8.20 8.31
C ILE A 86 12.53 8.97 7.88
N ARG A 87 12.63 9.30 6.58
CA ARG A 87 13.83 9.91 5.99
C ARG A 87 14.16 11.28 6.59
N ARG A 88 13.14 12.05 6.98
CA ARG A 88 13.27 13.41 7.53
C ARG A 88 13.06 13.47 9.03
N GLU A 89 12.86 12.32 9.67
CA GLU A 89 12.45 12.22 11.08
C GLU A 89 11.20 13.05 11.43
N ASP A 90 10.31 13.22 10.45
CA ASP A 90 9.14 14.09 10.52
C ASP A 90 7.93 13.33 11.06
N THR A 91 7.57 13.62 12.31
CA THR A 91 6.41 13.01 12.97
C THR A 91 5.08 13.52 12.43
N GLN A 92 5.02 14.73 11.88
CA GLN A 92 3.78 15.29 11.30
C GLN A 92 3.38 14.53 10.04
N LEU A 93 4.35 14.17 9.19
CA LEU A 93 4.11 13.30 8.04
C LEU A 93 3.60 11.92 8.47
N ALA A 94 4.18 11.34 9.53
CA ALA A 94 3.70 10.06 10.07
C ALA A 94 2.26 10.16 10.59
N GLU A 95 1.91 11.24 11.28
CA GLU A 95 0.54 11.49 11.76
C GLU A 95 -0.44 11.69 10.61
N SER A 96 -0.05 12.43 9.56
CA SER A 96 -0.85 12.62 8.33
C SER A 96 -1.25 11.27 7.71
N VAL A 97 -0.30 10.33 7.59
CA VAL A 97 -0.57 8.97 7.08
C VAL A 97 -1.62 8.25 7.91
N LEU A 98 -1.58 8.39 9.25
CA LEU A 98 -2.56 7.77 10.15
C LEU A 98 -3.94 8.45 10.07
N ASN A 99 -3.96 9.77 9.91
CA ASN A 99 -5.18 10.58 9.82
C ASN A 99 -5.92 10.37 8.49
N ALA A 100 -5.20 10.04 7.41
CA ALA A 100 -5.79 9.67 6.11
C ALA A 100 -6.67 8.40 6.17
N LYS A 101 -6.65 7.64 7.28
CA LYS A 101 -7.34 6.35 7.41
C LYS A 101 -8.83 6.47 7.17
N ARG A 102 -9.47 7.47 7.77
CA ARG A 102 -10.92 7.64 7.68
C ARG A 102 -11.32 7.92 6.23
N GLU A 103 -10.63 8.84 5.58
CA GLU A 103 -10.92 9.22 4.20
C GLU A 103 -10.72 8.04 3.23
N ILE A 104 -9.59 7.33 3.34
CA ILE A 104 -9.31 6.17 2.47
C ILE A 104 -10.34 5.06 2.72
N ASN A 105 -10.71 4.79 3.97
CA ASN A 105 -11.73 3.79 4.26
C ASN A 105 -13.09 4.15 3.65
N VAL A 106 -13.52 5.41 3.75
CA VAL A 106 -14.79 5.88 3.15
C VAL A 106 -14.79 5.68 1.64
N LEU A 107 -13.68 6.00 0.98
CA LEU A 107 -13.55 5.75 -0.46
C LEU A 107 -13.64 4.25 -0.77
N LEU A 108 -12.90 3.41 -0.05
CA LEU A 108 -12.92 1.96 -0.25
C LEU A 108 -14.30 1.35 0.01
N GLU A 109 -15.00 1.77 1.07
CA GLU A 109 -16.35 1.31 1.41
C GLU A 109 -17.38 1.72 0.37
N SER A 110 -17.30 2.95 -0.16
CA SER A 110 -18.22 3.41 -1.22
C SER A 110 -18.15 2.55 -2.49
N ILE A 111 -16.98 1.95 -2.77
CA ILE A 111 -16.80 1.05 -3.91
C ILE A 111 -17.51 -0.28 -3.67
N LEU A 112 -17.40 -0.80 -2.45
CA LEU A 112 -18.07 -2.04 -2.05
C LEU A 112 -19.59 -1.87 -2.13
N GLU A 113 -20.13 -0.74 -1.68
CA GLU A 113 -21.56 -0.41 -1.74
C GLU A 113 -22.06 -0.31 -3.19
N LEU A 114 -21.33 0.41 -4.05
CA LEU A 114 -21.64 0.53 -5.48
C LEU A 114 -21.69 -0.82 -6.18
N GLN A 115 -20.74 -1.72 -5.85
CA GLN A 115 -20.75 -3.06 -6.40
C GLN A 115 -21.90 -3.92 -5.85
N ALA A 116 -22.18 -3.83 -4.55
CA ALA A 116 -23.26 -4.58 -3.92
C ALA A 116 -24.63 -4.27 -4.54
N GLN A 117 -24.91 -2.98 -4.80
CA GLN A 117 -26.15 -2.54 -5.44
C GLN A 117 -26.34 -3.07 -6.86
N ARG A 118 -25.25 -3.42 -7.55
CA ARG A 118 -25.27 -3.80 -8.98
C ARG A 118 -25.16 -5.31 -9.21
N LEU A 119 -25.05 -6.12 -8.16
CA LEU A 119 -25.09 -7.59 -8.23
C LEU A 119 -26.37 -8.12 -8.90
N SER A 120 -27.50 -7.41 -8.72
CA SER A 120 -28.79 -7.76 -9.32
C SER A 120 -28.87 -7.52 -10.83
N GLN A 121 -27.92 -6.77 -11.42
CA GLN A 121 -27.84 -6.45 -12.85
C GLN A 121 -26.60 -7.05 -13.52
N ALA A 122 -26.10 -8.16 -12.94
CA ALA A 122 -24.86 -8.79 -13.35
C ALA A 122 -25.00 -9.53 -14.69
N THR A 123 -24.21 -9.10 -15.67
CA THR A 123 -23.83 -9.91 -16.84
C THR A 123 -22.44 -10.48 -16.59
N GLU A 124 -22.10 -11.60 -17.21
CA GLU A 124 -20.76 -12.23 -17.11
C GLU A 124 -19.62 -11.20 -17.32
N LYS A 125 -19.71 -10.41 -18.39
CA LYS A 125 -18.74 -9.32 -18.67
C LYS A 125 -18.65 -8.26 -17.58
N ARG A 126 -19.76 -7.94 -16.90
CA ARG A 126 -19.77 -6.99 -15.78
C ARG A 126 -19.12 -7.59 -14.53
N LEU A 127 -19.32 -8.89 -14.30
CA LEU A 127 -18.69 -9.59 -13.19
C LEU A 127 -17.16 -9.62 -13.33
N ASP A 128 -16.64 -9.78 -14.54
CA ASP A 128 -15.19 -9.73 -14.80
C ASP A 128 -14.60 -8.35 -14.50
N ILE A 129 -15.26 -7.27 -14.97
CA ILE A 129 -14.86 -5.88 -14.64
C ILE A 129 -14.90 -5.66 -13.13
N SER A 130 -15.96 -6.11 -12.47
CA SER A 130 -16.17 -5.99 -11.02
C SER A 130 -15.08 -6.70 -10.23
N ARG A 131 -14.68 -7.90 -10.67
CA ARG A 131 -13.61 -8.70 -10.07
C ARG A 131 -12.26 -7.99 -10.17
N VAL A 132 -11.91 -7.49 -11.36
CA VAL A 132 -10.66 -6.73 -11.56
C VAL A 132 -10.63 -5.49 -10.67
N GLN A 133 -11.74 -4.75 -10.60
CA GLN A 133 -11.85 -3.58 -9.72
C GLN A 133 -11.65 -3.96 -8.24
N MET A 134 -12.27 -5.05 -7.77
CA MET A 134 -12.14 -5.51 -6.38
C MET A 134 -10.72 -5.92 -6.03
N GLU A 135 -10.04 -6.67 -6.90
CA GLU A 135 -8.65 -7.07 -6.69
C GLU A 135 -7.73 -5.85 -6.61
N TRP A 136 -7.98 -4.82 -7.43
CA TRP A 136 -7.23 -3.56 -7.39
C TRP A 136 -7.44 -2.79 -6.08
N VAL A 137 -8.69 -2.65 -5.64
CA VAL A 137 -9.09 -1.98 -4.40
C VAL A 137 -8.47 -2.66 -3.19
N GLU A 138 -8.45 -4.00 -3.16
CA GLU A 138 -7.81 -4.77 -2.11
C GLU A 138 -6.29 -4.59 -2.10
N ALA A 139 -5.64 -4.52 -3.26
CA ALA A 139 -4.21 -4.20 -3.35
C ALA A 139 -3.90 -2.81 -2.77
N LEU A 140 -4.68 -1.78 -3.13
CA LEU A 140 -4.54 -0.43 -2.59
C LEU A 140 -4.73 -0.38 -1.07
N LYS A 141 -5.71 -1.11 -0.54
CA LYS A 141 -5.95 -1.23 0.90
C LYS A 141 -4.76 -1.86 1.65
N ARG A 142 -4.13 -2.87 1.05
CA ARG A 142 -2.93 -3.52 1.60
C ARG A 142 -1.73 -2.57 1.59
N ILE A 143 -1.49 -1.87 0.48
CA ILE A 143 -0.42 -0.85 0.38
C ILE A 143 -0.61 0.23 1.46
N TYR A 144 -1.82 0.75 1.63
CA TYR A 144 -2.10 1.72 2.68
C TYR A 144 -1.88 1.15 4.09
N THR A 145 -2.20 -0.12 4.30
CA THR A 145 -1.97 -0.79 5.59
C THR A 145 -0.48 -0.91 5.92
N LEU A 146 0.35 -1.25 4.94
CA LEU A 146 1.81 -1.29 5.08
C LEU A 146 2.38 0.12 5.32
N SER A 147 1.89 1.12 4.59
CA SER A 147 2.26 2.54 4.78
C SER A 147 2.00 3.03 6.21
N LYS A 148 0.83 2.68 6.79
CA LYS A 148 0.53 2.98 8.20
C LYS A 148 1.49 2.30 9.17
N ARG A 149 1.92 1.07 8.90
CA ARG A 149 2.86 0.35 9.76
C ARG A 149 4.22 1.03 9.73
N ILE A 150 4.69 1.49 8.56
CA ILE A 150 5.90 2.32 8.44
C ILE A 150 5.75 3.60 9.26
N ALA A 151 4.65 4.35 9.09
CA ALA A 151 4.41 5.58 9.84
C ALA A 151 4.40 5.36 11.37
N LYS A 152 3.81 4.26 11.85
CA LYS A 152 3.82 3.90 13.28
C LYS A 152 5.23 3.66 13.83
N LEU A 153 6.15 3.16 13.01
CA LEU A 153 7.55 2.96 13.44
C LEU A 153 8.26 4.30 13.65
N GLN A 154 7.85 5.38 12.98
CA GLN A 154 8.36 6.73 13.24
C GLN A 154 7.91 7.27 14.60
N LEU A 155 6.68 6.97 14.99
CA LEU A 155 6.07 7.50 16.22
C LEU A 155 6.42 6.69 17.49
N ARG A 156 7.10 5.55 17.35
CA ARG A 156 7.56 4.75 18.49
C ARG A 156 8.82 5.37 19.10
N LYS A 157 8.75 5.68 20.41
CA LYS A 157 9.86 6.17 21.24
C LYS A 157 10.84 5.04 21.59
#